data_AF-C5RAR6-F1
#
_entry.id   AF-C5RAR6-F1
#
_cell.length_a   1.000
_cell.length_b   1.000
_cell.length_c   1.000
_cell.angle_alpha   90.00
_cell.angle_beta   90.00
_cell.angle_gamma   90.00
#
_symmetry.space_group_name_H-M   'P 1'
#
loop_
_entity.id
_entity.type
_entity.pdbx_description
1 polymer ?
#
loop_
_entity_poly.entity_id
_entity_poly.type
_entity_poly.pdbx_seq_one_letter_code
_entity_poly.pdbx_strand_id
1 'polypeptide(L)' 'MGSGLGSFIVSMLLNSVGFDASHAVQSASSLTGIHLSFIWVPIIIYIISLILMVTYRKWERHEPVVQKELAEREVEAEEA' A
#
# COMPACT_ATOMS: atom_id res chain seq x y z
N MET A 1 -14.76 3.07 0.38
CA MET A 1 -13.84 3.66 -0.63
C MET A 1 -12.77 4.42 0.14
N GLY A 2 -11.48 4.15 -0.07
CA GLY A 2 -10.36 4.49 0.85
C GLY A 2 -10.03 5.98 1.06
N SER A 3 -11.01 6.88 0.96
CA SER A 3 -10.82 8.33 1.06
C SER A 3 -10.43 8.81 2.46
N GLY A 4 -10.76 8.08 3.53
CA GLY A 4 -10.49 8.54 4.91
C GLY A 4 -9.00 8.69 5.23
N LEU A 5 -8.26 7.58 5.23
CA LEU A 5 -6.83 7.61 5.58
C LEU A 5 -5.98 8.33 4.52
N GLY A 6 -6.28 8.12 3.23
CA GLY A 6 -5.56 8.79 2.14
C GLY A 6 -5.70 10.31 2.19
N SER A 7 -6.93 10.82 2.38
CA SER A 7 -7.15 12.27 2.47
C SER A 7 -6.58 12.85 3.76
N PHE A 8 -6.58 12.10 4.87
CA PHE A 8 -5.96 12.54 6.13
C PHE A 8 -4.45 12.77 5.97
N ILE A 9 -3.73 11.82 5.37
CA ILE A 9 -2.27 11.94 5.15
C ILE A 9 -1.95 13.13 4.26
N VAL A 10 -2.70 13.30 3.16
CA VAL A 10 -2.52 14.44 2.24
C VAL A 10 -2.80 15.77 2.95
N SER A 11 -3.90 15.87 3.71
CA SER A 11 -4.24 17.08 4.45
C SER A 11 -3.18 17.44 5.50
N MET A 12 -2.63 16.47 6.22
CA MET A 12 -1.55 16.70 7.18
C MET A 12 -0.29 17.21 6.50
N LEU A 13 0.06 16.65 5.34
CA LEU A 13 1.24 17.05 4.56
C LEU A 13 1.07 18.46 3.95
N LEU A 14 -0.12 18.80 3.47
CA LEU A 14 -0.41 20.15 2.97
C LEU A 14 -0.36 21.20 4.09
N ASN A 15 -0.92 20.88 5.27
CA ASN A 15 -0.86 21.76 6.43
C ASN A 15 0.59 22.01 6.89
N SER A 16 1.46 21.00 6.84
CA SER A 16 2.87 21.16 7.26
C SER A 16 3.69 22.05 6.33
N VAL A 17 3.31 22.17 5.05
CA VAL A 17 3.95 23.07 4.08
C VAL A 17 3.30 24.46 3.98
N GLY A 18 2.40 24.77 4.93
CA GLY A 18 1.72 26.07 4.99
C GLY A 18 0.76 26.32 3.83
N PHE A 19 0.18 25.25 3.26
CA PHE A 19 -0.85 25.40 2.23
C PHE A 19 -2.09 26.08 2.82
N ASP A 20 -2.55 27.16 2.17
CA ASP A 20 -3.78 27.86 2.53
C ASP A 20 -4.66 28.04 1.30
N ALA A 21 -5.79 27.33 1.26
CA ALA A 21 -6.71 27.38 0.13
C ALA A 21 -7.34 28.76 -0.14
N SER A 22 -7.25 29.71 0.81
CA SER A 22 -7.74 31.08 0.63
C SER A 22 -6.80 31.96 -0.21
N HIS A 23 -5.54 31.59 -0.35
CA HIS A 23 -4.59 32.31 -1.19
C HIS A 23 -4.74 31.93 -2.66
N ALA A 24 -4.97 32.95 -3.51
CA ALA A 24 -5.04 32.78 -4.97
C ALA A 24 -3.72 32.29 -5.59
N VAL A 25 -2.57 32.65 -4.99
CA VAL A 25 -1.24 32.19 -5.40
C VAL A 25 -0.52 31.66 -4.17
N GLN A 26 -0.03 30.42 -4.26
CA GLN A 26 0.73 29.76 -3.20
C GLN A 26 2.20 30.13 -3.25
N SER A 27 2.87 30.05 -2.10
CA SER A 27 4.32 30.16 -2.05
C SER A 27 5.00 29.01 -2.81
N ALA A 28 6.25 29.21 -3.26
CA ALA A 28 7.01 28.17 -3.96
C ALA A 28 7.19 26.89 -3.12
N SER A 29 7.32 27.02 -1.80
CA SER A 29 7.40 25.89 -0.87
C SER A 29 6.08 25.12 -0.77
N SER A 30 4.94 25.83 -0.71
CA SER A 30 3.62 25.19 -0.66
C SER A 30 3.29 24.46 -1.96
N LEU A 31 3.65 25.04 -3.12
CA LEU A 31 3.54 24.36 -4.42
C LEU A 31 4.37 23.07 -4.47
N THR A 32 5.60 23.10 -3.97
CA THR A 32 6.46 21.91 -3.87
C THR A 32 5.79 20.83 -3.01
N GLY A 33 5.17 21.22 -1.90
CA GLY A 33 4.42 20.29 -1.05
C GLY A 33 3.19 19.69 -1.73
N ILE A 34 2.46 20.45 -2.55
CA ILE A 34 1.35 19.91 -3.36
C ILE A 34 1.86 18.83 -4.33
N HIS A 35 2.97 19.10 -5.04
CA HIS A 35 3.57 18.13 -5.95
C HIS A 35 4.02 16.86 -5.21
N LEU A 36 4.62 16.99 -4.02
CA LEU A 36 4.95 15.85 -3.15
C LEU A 36 3.71 15.03 -2.78
N SER A 37 2.65 15.68 -2.32
CA SER A 37 1.42 15.04 -1.87
C SER A 37 0.66 14.28 -2.96
N PHE A 38 0.56 14.85 -4.16
CA PHE A 38 -0.32 14.30 -5.21
C PHE A 38 0.41 13.50 -6.29
N ILE A 39 1.74 13.58 -6.38
CA ILE A 39 2.52 12.81 -7.36
C ILE A 39 3.34 11.76 -6.61
N TRP A 40 4.22 12.20 -5.70
CA TRP A 40 5.22 11.32 -5.12
C TRP A 40 4.64 10.35 -4.08
N VAL A 41 3.76 10.81 -3.19
CA VAL A 41 3.14 9.94 -2.18
C VAL A 41 2.35 8.78 -2.83
N PRO A 42 1.44 9.02 -3.82
CA PRO A 42 0.77 7.92 -4.51
C PRO A 42 1.74 6.96 -5.20
N ILE A 43 2.77 7.47 -5.88
CA ILE A 43 3.78 6.64 -6.54
C ILE A 43 4.46 5.70 -5.54
N ILE A 44 4.87 6.21 -4.37
CA ILE A 44 5.51 5.39 -3.33
C ILE A 44 4.55 4.30 -2.84
N ILE A 45 3.28 4.63 -2.59
CA ILE A 45 2.27 3.64 -2.16
C ILE A 45 2.10 2.54 -3.20
N TYR A 46 2.05 2.90 -4.49
CA TYR A 46 1.96 1.93 -5.58
C TYR A 46 3.21 1.07 -5.72
N ILE A 47 4.41 1.64 -5.55
CA ILE A 47 5.67 0.88 -5.56
C ILE A 47 5.68 -0.13 -4.42
N ILE A 48 5.30 0.27 -3.20
CA ILE A 48 5.21 -0.64 -2.05
C ILE A 48 4.22 -1.76 -2.35
N SER A 49 3.03 -1.42 -2.87
CA SER A 49 2.01 -2.39 -3.24
C SER A 49 2.50 -3.38 -4.31
N LEU A 50 3.25 -2.89 -5.30
CA LEU A 50 3.85 -3.73 -6.34
C LEU A 50 4.88 -4.69 -5.77
N ILE A 51 5.76 -4.21 -4.88
CA ILE A 51 6.77 -5.05 -4.20
C ILE A 51 6.09 -6.16 -3.41
N LEU A 52 5.02 -5.83 -2.67
CA LEU A 52 4.24 -6.81 -1.91
C LEU A 52 3.61 -7.86 -2.84
N MET A 53 3.02 -7.45 -3.96
CA MET A 53 2.44 -8.36 -4.95
C MET A 53 3.49 -9.29 -5.59
N VAL A 54 4.65 -8.75 -5.97
CA VAL A 54 5.75 -9.56 -6.52
C VAL A 54 6.27 -10.55 -5.49
N THR A 55 6.39 -10.15 -4.22
CA THR A 55 6.80 -11.03 -3.13
C THR A 55 5.75 -12.12 -2.86
N TYR A 56 4.47 -11.79 -2.97
CA TYR A 56 3.36 -12.72 -2.79
C TYR A 56 3.35 -13.84 -3.83
N ARG A 57 3.82 -13.57 -5.06
CA ARG A 57 3.95 -14.59 -6.13
C ARG A 57 4.78 -15.82 -5.72
N LYS A 58 5.71 -15.67 -4.76
CA LYS A 58 6.43 -16.81 -4.16
C LYS A 58 5.50 -17.82 -3.50
N TRP A 59 4.41 -17.33 -2.92
CA TRP A 59 3.44 -18.10 -2.12
C TRP A 59 2.27 -18.62 -2.96
N GLU A 60 1.96 -18.02 -4.12
CA GLU A 60 0.89 -18.50 -5.00
C GLU A 60 1.05 -19.97 -5.44
N ARG A 61 2.29 -20.48 -5.48
CA ARG A 61 2.59 -21.87 -5.85
C ARG A 61 2.60 -22.85 -4.67
N HIS A 62 2.20 -22.42 -3.47
CA HIS A 62 2.14 -23.32 -2.30
C HIS A 62 0.94 -24.26 -2.29
N GLU A 63 -0.09 -24.02 -3.12
CA GLU A 63 -1.28 -24.89 -3.17
C GLU A 63 -0.95 -26.39 -3.28
N PRO A 64 -0.12 -26.88 -4.22
CA PRO A 64 0.23 -28.30 -4.30
C PRO A 64 1.03 -28.81 -3.09
N VAL A 65 1.78 -27.93 -2.41
CA VAL A 65 2.51 -28.30 -1.18
C VAL A 65 1.51 -28.51 -0.04
N VAL A 66 0.57 -27.60 0.14
CA VAL A 66 -0.49 -27.69 1.15
C VAL A 66 -1.37 -28.92 0.91
N GLN A 67 -1.77 -29.19 -0.34
CA GLN A 67 -2.57 -30.37 -0.68
C GLN A 67 -1.83 -31.69 -0.37
N LYS A 68 -0.53 -31.74 -0.68
CA LYS A 68 0.29 -32.90 -0.34
C LYS A 68 0.40 -33.11 1.17
N GLU A 69 0.65 -32.04 1.91
CA GLU A 69 0.75 -32.07 3.38
C GLU A 69 -0.58 -32.48 4.04
N LEU A 70 -1.71 -32.05 3.50
CA LEU A 70 -3.04 -32.48 3.96
C LEU A 70 -3.28 -33.97 3.69
N ALA A 71 -2.96 -34.45 2.48
CA ALA A 71 -3.13 -35.87 2.13
C ALA A 71 -2.25 -36.79 2.98
N GLU A 72 -1.00 -36.40 3.27
CA GLU A 72 -0.11 -37.16 4.17
C GLU A 72 -0.69 -37.28 5.58
N ARG A 73 -1.30 -36.20 6.11
CA ARG A 73 -1.95 -36.20 7.44
C ARG A 73 -3.22 -37.03 7.49
N GLU A 74 -3.97 -37.12 6.38
CA GLU A 74 -5.16 -37.99 6.29
C GLU A 74 -4.78 -39.47 6.33
N VAL A 75 -3.73 -39.86 5.60
CA VAL A 75 -3.19 -41.23 5.63
C VAL A 75 -2.68 -41.60 7.02
N GLU A 76 -1.90 -40.71 7.65
CA GLU A 76 -1.37 -40.94 9.00
C GLU A 76 -2.47 -41.05 10.06
N ALA A 77 -3.60 -40.35 9.87
CA ALA A 77 -4.77 -40.46 10.74
C ALA A 77 -5.61 -41.71 10.50
N GLU A 78 -5.58 -42.29 9.29
CA GLU A 78 -6.25 -43.56 8.97
C GLU A 78 -5.43 -44.78 9.42
N GLU A 79 -4.10 -44.64 9.50
CA GLU A 79 -3.18 -45.67 9.99
C GLU A 79 -3.05 -45.72 11.53
N ALA A 80 -3.54 -44.70 12.25
CA ALA A 80 -3.48 -44.57 13.72
C ALA A 80 -4.74 -45.08 14.45
#